data_AF-A0A7S2TKM7-F1
#
_entry.id   AF-A0A7S2TKM7-F1
#
_cell.length_a   1.000
_cell.length_b   1.000
_cell.length_c   1.000
_cell.angle_alpha   90.00
_cell.angle_beta   90.00
_cell.angle_gamma   90.00
#
_symmetry.space_group_name_H-M   'P 1'
#
loop_
_entity.id
_entity.type
_entity.pdbx_description
1 polymer ?
#
loop_
_entity_poly.entity_id
_entity_poly.type
_entity_poly.pdbx_seq_one_letter_code
_entity_poly.pdbx_strand_id
1 'polypeptide(L)'
;SSSSSSSTGVVTKTSNLTEVLATSHYVTVHVPLTPDTRDLISEEELSVMRDGSMLINMARGGVVNEQSLARYVRKGKIFAGSDVFDDEPTQQGETITSPLADLDGFYGTHHIGGMTTQAQEAIGEGT
;
A
#
# COMPACT_ATOMS: atom_id res chain seq x y z
N SER A 1 42.30 0.45 -14.55
CA SER A 1 41.29 -0.01 -13.58
C SER A 1 40.08 0.90 -13.70
N SER A 2 39.09 0.48 -14.48
CA SER A 2 37.88 1.26 -14.73
C SER A 2 36.93 1.09 -13.55
N SER A 3 36.85 2.08 -12.68
CA SER A 3 35.86 2.11 -11.63
C SER A 3 34.52 2.50 -12.25
N SER A 4 33.71 1.51 -12.61
CA SER A 4 32.30 1.70 -12.91
C SER A 4 31.60 2.10 -11.63
N SER A 5 31.44 3.41 -11.39
CA SER A 5 30.54 3.92 -10.37
C SER A 5 29.11 3.60 -10.80
N SER A 6 28.61 2.46 -10.36
CA SER A 6 27.18 2.12 -10.41
C SER A 6 26.43 3.19 -9.62
N SER A 7 25.79 4.10 -10.34
CA SER A 7 24.85 5.08 -9.78
C SER A 7 23.80 4.34 -8.96
N THR A 8 23.92 4.41 -7.64
CA THR A 8 22.92 3.90 -6.72
C THR A 8 21.71 4.84 -6.74
N GLY A 9 20.70 4.49 -7.54
CA GLY A 9 19.35 5.04 -7.50
C GLY A 9 19.20 6.42 -8.16
N VAL A 10 18.49 6.48 -9.28
CA VAL A 10 17.96 7.74 -9.82
C VAL A 10 16.65 8.04 -9.08
N VAL A 11 16.60 9.15 -8.36
CA VAL A 11 15.35 9.65 -7.75
C VAL A 11 14.73 10.67 -8.70
N THR A 12 13.56 10.34 -9.23
CA THR A 12 12.80 11.23 -10.13
C THR A 12 11.51 11.64 -9.44
N LYS A 13 11.30 12.96 -9.31
CA LYS A 13 10.02 13.51 -8.86
C LYS A 13 9.11 13.72 -10.07
N THR A 14 7.90 13.19 -10.01
CA THR A 14 6.86 13.40 -11.03
C THR A 14 5.52 13.67 -10.36
N SER A 15 4.66 14.39 -11.05
CA SER A 15 3.25 14.59 -10.68
C SER A 15 2.32 13.65 -11.45
N ASN A 16 2.85 12.82 -12.35
CA ASN A 16 2.08 11.90 -13.16
C ASN A 16 1.96 10.54 -12.46
N LEU A 17 0.85 10.33 -11.75
CA LEU A 17 0.58 9.08 -11.03
C LEU A 17 0.54 7.87 -11.98
N THR A 18 -0.15 8.00 -13.12
CA THR A 18 -0.29 6.91 -14.11
C THR A 18 1.07 6.44 -14.62
N GLU A 19 2.01 7.36 -14.89
CA GLU A 19 3.37 7.02 -15.31
C GLU A 19 4.11 6.22 -14.24
N VAL A 20 4.01 6.63 -12.97
CA VAL A 20 4.61 5.90 -11.85
C VAL A 20 4.04 4.49 -11.77
N LEU A 21 2.72 4.34 -11.82
CA LEU A 21 2.05 3.05 -11.71
C LEU A 21 2.38 2.11 -12.87
N ALA A 22 2.44 2.63 -14.09
CA ALA A 22 2.71 1.83 -15.29
C ALA A 22 4.15 1.32 -15.38
N THR A 23 5.11 2.03 -14.76
CA THR A 23 6.54 1.72 -14.88
C THR A 23 7.12 1.03 -13.63
N SER A 24 6.42 1.09 -12.49
CA SER A 24 6.91 0.55 -11.22
C SER A 24 6.65 -0.95 -11.06
N HIS A 25 7.62 -1.66 -10.48
CA HIS A 25 7.44 -3.04 -10.04
C HIS A 25 6.88 -3.11 -8.61
N TYR A 26 7.25 -2.14 -7.78
CA TYR A 26 6.82 -2.02 -6.40
C TYR A 26 6.36 -0.59 -6.19
N VAL A 27 5.14 -0.42 -5.68
CA VAL A 27 4.54 0.89 -5.39
C VAL A 27 4.20 0.89 -3.91
N THR A 28 4.66 1.91 -3.18
CA THR A 28 4.30 2.15 -1.79
C THR A 28 3.56 3.48 -1.65
N VAL A 29 2.46 3.48 -0.90
CA VAL A 29 1.57 4.64 -0.74
C VAL A 29 1.80 5.28 0.63
N HIS A 30 2.04 6.59 0.62
CA HIS A 30 2.30 7.39 1.83
C HIS A 30 1.58 8.74 1.77
N VAL A 31 0.25 8.72 1.84
CA VAL A 31 -0.60 9.93 1.82
C VAL A 31 -1.58 9.91 2.98
N PRO A 32 -1.97 11.07 3.54
CA PRO A 32 -3.08 11.12 4.49
C PRO A 32 -4.37 10.71 3.78
N LEU A 33 -5.33 10.16 4.53
CA LEU A 33 -6.71 9.99 4.04
C LEU A 33 -7.44 11.33 4.14
N THR A 34 -7.84 11.88 3.00
CA THR A 34 -8.64 13.09 2.84
C THR A 34 -9.74 12.82 1.80
N PRO A 35 -10.71 13.71 1.60
CA PRO A 35 -11.69 13.55 0.52
C PRO A 35 -11.04 13.43 -0.87
N ASP A 36 -9.89 14.07 -1.08
CA ASP A 36 -9.16 14.04 -2.36
C ASP A 36 -8.31 12.78 -2.55
N THR A 37 -7.94 12.08 -1.47
CA THR A 37 -7.11 10.86 -1.52
C THR A 37 -7.90 9.59 -1.20
N ARG A 38 -9.20 9.70 -0.93
CA ARG A 38 -10.07 8.54 -0.78
C ARG A 38 -10.23 7.86 -2.13
N ASP A 39 -10.01 6.56 -2.16
CA ASP A 39 -9.98 5.74 -3.37
C ASP A 39 -9.00 6.30 -4.44
N LEU A 40 -7.91 6.95 -4.00
CA LEU A 40 -6.86 7.47 -4.90
C LEU A 40 -6.30 6.39 -5.83
N ILE A 41 -6.19 5.15 -5.33
CA ILE A 41 -5.87 3.99 -6.16
C ILE A 41 -7.12 3.12 -6.25
N SER A 42 -7.73 3.14 -7.43
CA SER A 42 -8.99 2.44 -7.73
C SER A 42 -8.86 1.59 -9.00
N GLU A 43 -9.97 1.27 -9.67
CA GLU A 43 -9.98 0.48 -10.90
C GLU A 43 -9.08 1.07 -12.00
N GLU A 44 -9.12 2.39 -12.20
CA GLU A 44 -8.34 3.06 -13.26
C GLU A 44 -6.83 2.90 -13.00
N GLU A 45 -6.39 3.23 -11.79
CA GLU A 45 -4.99 3.16 -11.37
C GLU A 45 -4.46 1.72 -11.36
N LEU A 46 -5.25 0.77 -10.86
CA LEU A 46 -4.88 -0.64 -10.83
C LEU A 46 -4.81 -1.26 -12.23
N SER A 47 -5.62 -0.76 -13.17
CA SER A 47 -5.63 -1.27 -14.54
C SER A 47 -4.32 -1.02 -15.29
N VAL A 48 -3.67 0.12 -15.01
CA VAL A 48 -2.42 0.53 -15.66
C VAL A 48 -1.18 -0.03 -14.99
N MET A 49 -1.31 -0.58 -13.77
CA MET A 49 -0.19 -1.24 -13.10
C MET A 49 0.32 -2.41 -13.92
N ARG A 50 1.64 -2.61 -13.84
CA ARG A 50 2.33 -3.69 -14.52
C ARG A 50 1.90 -5.05 -13.97
N ASP A 51 1.73 -6.02 -14.86
CA ASP A 51 1.48 -7.40 -14.46
C ASP A 51 2.66 -7.95 -13.63
N GLY A 52 2.36 -8.62 -12.52
CA GLY A 52 3.33 -9.11 -11.54
C GLY A 52 3.92 -8.04 -10.61
N SER A 53 3.44 -6.78 -10.69
CA SER A 53 3.84 -5.73 -9.74
C SER A 53 3.20 -5.92 -8.35
N MET A 54 3.71 -5.18 -7.37
CA MET A 54 3.21 -5.19 -5.99
C MET A 54 2.80 -3.79 -5.54
N LEU A 55 1.59 -3.67 -5.00
CA LEU A 55 1.10 -2.46 -4.33
C LEU A 55 1.16 -2.64 -2.81
N ILE A 56 1.72 -1.66 -2.11
CA ILE A 56 1.89 -1.67 -0.66
C ILE A 56 1.22 -0.42 -0.08
N ASN A 57 0.18 -0.59 0.74
CA ASN A 57 -0.46 0.51 1.46
C ASN A 57 -0.15 0.42 2.95
N MET A 58 0.77 1.26 3.42
CA MET A 58 1.08 1.43 4.85
C MET A 58 0.61 2.80 5.37
N ALA A 59 -0.32 3.46 4.66
CA ALA A 59 -0.76 4.81 4.98
C ALA A 59 -2.01 4.82 5.85
N ARG A 60 -3.19 4.69 5.23
CA ARG A 60 -4.50 4.60 5.88
C ARG A 60 -5.44 3.72 5.06
N GLY A 61 -6.39 3.08 5.73
CA GLY A 61 -7.54 2.46 5.07
C GLY A 61 -8.28 3.47 4.20
N GLY A 62 -8.92 2.98 3.12
CA GLY A 62 -9.70 3.84 2.22
C GLY A 62 -8.92 4.69 1.22
N VAL A 63 -7.57 4.74 1.29
CA VAL A 63 -6.74 5.36 0.24
C VAL A 63 -6.71 4.48 -1.02
N VAL A 64 -6.70 3.17 -0.81
CA VAL A 64 -6.79 2.17 -1.88
C VAL A 64 -8.15 1.50 -1.80
N ASN A 65 -8.85 1.44 -2.93
CA ASN A 65 -10.16 0.79 -2.99
C ASN A 65 -10.01 -0.73 -2.85
N GLU A 66 -10.30 -1.28 -1.67
CA GLU A 66 -10.08 -2.71 -1.37
C GLU A 66 -10.83 -3.66 -2.31
N GLN A 67 -12.05 -3.29 -2.71
CA GLN A 67 -12.83 -4.09 -3.64
C GLN A 67 -12.19 -4.18 -5.02
N SER A 68 -11.64 -3.07 -5.50
CA SER A 68 -10.90 -3.03 -6.76
C SER A 68 -9.60 -3.81 -6.63
N LEU A 69 -8.83 -3.57 -5.57
CA LEU A 69 -7.60 -4.29 -5.29
C LEU A 69 -7.81 -5.81 -5.27
N ALA A 70 -8.85 -6.28 -4.57
CA ALA A 70 -9.20 -7.69 -4.49
C ALA A 70 -9.47 -8.31 -5.87
N ARG A 71 -10.08 -7.59 -6.82
CA ARG A 71 -10.28 -8.08 -8.19
C ARG A 71 -8.96 -8.31 -8.91
N TYR A 72 -8.01 -7.39 -8.76
CA TYR A 72 -6.71 -7.47 -9.46
C TYR A 72 -5.78 -8.52 -8.84
N VAL A 73 -5.79 -8.64 -7.51
CA VAL A 73 -5.06 -9.70 -6.80
C VAL A 73 -5.62 -11.08 -7.13
N ARG A 74 -6.96 -11.25 -7.08
CA ARG A 74 -7.61 -12.53 -7.42
C ARG A 74 -7.36 -12.98 -8.85
N LYS A 75 -7.16 -12.04 -9.79
CA LYS A 75 -6.77 -12.34 -11.18
C LYS A 75 -5.29 -12.71 -11.33
N GLY A 76 -4.49 -12.62 -10.27
CA GLY A 76 -3.04 -12.79 -10.32
C GLY A 76 -2.32 -11.69 -11.11
N LYS A 77 -2.98 -10.55 -11.36
CA LYS A 77 -2.38 -9.44 -12.11
C LYS A 77 -1.35 -8.70 -11.27
N ILE A 78 -1.64 -8.47 -9.99
CA ILE A 78 -0.71 -7.83 -9.06
C ILE A 78 -0.70 -8.57 -7.72
N PHE A 79 0.37 -8.39 -6.96
CA PHE A 79 0.43 -8.68 -5.54
C PHE A 79 0.04 -7.44 -4.74
N ALA A 80 -0.38 -7.64 -3.50
CA ALA A 80 -0.72 -6.54 -2.62
C ALA A 80 -0.27 -6.79 -1.18
N GLY A 81 0.11 -5.72 -0.48
CA GLY A 81 0.33 -5.74 0.96
C GLY A 81 -0.31 -4.54 1.64
N SER A 82 -0.95 -4.76 2.79
CA SER A 82 -1.59 -3.71 3.57
C SER A 82 -1.55 -4.03 5.06
N ASP A 83 -1.27 -3.04 5.90
CA ASP A 83 -1.37 -3.14 7.35
C ASP A 83 -2.55 -2.32 7.92
N VAL A 84 -3.19 -1.55 7.04
CA VAL A 84 -4.35 -0.68 7.27
C VAL A 84 -5.55 -1.16 6.44
N PHE A 85 -6.76 -0.99 6.96
CA PHE A 85 -8.01 -1.41 6.31
C PHE A 85 -9.11 -0.35 6.49
N ASP A 86 -10.03 -0.22 5.53
CA ASP A 86 -11.10 0.81 5.57
C ASP A 86 -12.11 0.53 6.71
N ASP A 87 -12.31 -0.75 7.05
CA ASP A 87 -13.24 -1.20 8.09
C ASP A 87 -12.49 -1.71 9.34
N GLU A 88 -11.62 -0.85 9.89
CA GLU A 88 -10.93 -1.11 11.15
C GLU A 88 -11.91 -1.07 12.33
N PRO A 89 -11.95 -2.11 13.19
CA PRO A 89 -12.95 -2.24 14.23
C PRO A 89 -12.70 -1.17 15.28
N THR A 90 -13.68 -0.31 15.48
CA THR A 90 -13.62 0.73 16.50
C THR A 90 -13.86 0.17 17.90
N GLN A 91 -14.34 -1.08 18.00
CA GLN A 91 -14.65 -1.76 19.25
C GLN A 91 -14.05 -3.18 19.31
N GLN A 92 -13.63 -3.60 20.52
CA GLN A 92 -13.17 -4.97 20.74
C GLN A 92 -14.29 -5.98 20.47
N GLY A 93 -14.04 -6.94 19.57
CA GLY A 93 -14.94 -8.05 19.28
C GLY A 93 -15.67 -8.00 17.93
N GLU A 94 -15.49 -6.92 17.15
CA GLU A 94 -16.00 -6.86 15.78
C GLU A 94 -15.15 -7.71 14.83
N THR A 95 -15.81 -8.56 14.04
CA THR A 95 -15.14 -9.41 13.05
C THR A 95 -14.92 -8.60 11.77
N ILE A 96 -13.66 -8.25 11.50
CA ILE A 96 -13.27 -7.59 10.25
C ILE A 96 -13.45 -8.59 9.10
N THR A 97 -14.23 -8.23 8.09
CA THR A 97 -14.34 -9.00 6.85
C THR A 97 -13.80 -8.16 5.71
N SER A 98 -12.50 -8.28 5.40
CA SER A 98 -11.91 -7.62 4.23
C SER A 98 -12.07 -8.49 2.98
N PRO A 99 -12.39 -7.93 1.79
CA PRO A 99 -12.40 -8.67 0.53
C PRO A 99 -11.01 -9.17 0.10
N LEU A 100 -9.96 -8.71 0.78
CA LEU A 100 -8.58 -9.14 0.60
C LEU A 100 -8.23 -10.36 1.47
N ALA A 101 -9.07 -10.71 2.44
CA ALA A 101 -8.90 -11.90 3.25
C ALA A 101 -8.86 -13.15 2.36
N ASP A 102 -7.94 -14.06 2.68
CA ASP A 102 -7.75 -15.36 2.01
C ASP A 102 -7.37 -15.30 0.52
N LEU A 103 -6.94 -14.14 -0.02
CA LEU A 103 -6.45 -14.07 -1.39
C LEU A 103 -4.99 -14.54 -1.50
N ASP A 104 -4.75 -15.56 -2.33
CA ASP A 104 -3.41 -15.94 -2.77
C ASP A 104 -2.76 -14.76 -3.52
N GLY A 105 -1.77 -14.12 -2.90
CA GLY A 105 -1.09 -12.92 -3.42
C GLY A 105 -1.35 -11.63 -2.64
N PHE A 106 -2.16 -11.69 -1.57
CA PHE A 106 -2.27 -10.64 -0.57
C PHE A 106 -1.45 -10.96 0.68
N TYR A 107 -0.67 -9.99 1.15
CA TYR A 107 0.17 -10.09 2.34
C TYR A 107 -0.22 -9.00 3.34
N GLY A 108 -1.11 -9.32 4.28
CA GLY A 108 -1.58 -8.37 5.29
C GLY A 108 -1.20 -8.76 6.72
N THR A 109 -0.95 -7.75 7.55
CA THR A 109 -0.85 -7.91 9.02
C THR A 109 -1.78 -6.89 9.67
N HIS A 110 -2.67 -7.29 10.59
CA HIS A 110 -3.50 -6.32 11.31
C HIS A 110 -2.64 -5.42 12.22
N HIS A 111 -2.44 -4.13 11.87
CA HIS A 111 -1.85 -3.09 12.74
C HIS A 111 -0.50 -3.40 13.40
N ILE A 112 0.37 -4.23 12.81
CA ILE A 112 1.69 -4.54 13.40
C ILE A 112 2.80 -3.62 12.84
N GLY A 113 2.56 -2.88 11.76
CA GLY A 113 3.57 -2.00 11.14
C GLY A 113 4.08 -0.87 12.05
N GLY A 114 3.24 -0.43 13.00
CA GLY A 114 3.59 0.54 14.05
C GLY A 114 3.93 -0.07 15.41
N MET A 115 4.04 -1.39 15.54
CA MET A 115 4.35 -2.08 16.81
C MET A 115 5.83 -2.47 16.92
N THR A 116 6.73 -1.63 16.43
CA THR A 116 8.16 -1.72 16.77
C THR A 116 8.39 -1.02 18.11
N THR A 117 9.35 -1.50 18.92
CA THR A 117 9.71 -0.87 20.20
C THR A 117 10.00 0.63 20.06
N GLN A 118 10.57 1.04 18.92
CA GLN A 118 10.86 2.44 18.58
C GLN A 118 9.60 3.31 18.37
N ALA A 119 8.50 2.75 17.85
CA ALA A 119 7.25 3.50 17.70
C ALA A 119 6.50 3.67 19.03
N GLN A 120 6.63 2.72 19.96
CA GLN A 120 6.14 2.88 21.33
C GLN A 120 6.98 3.89 22.14
N GLU A 121 8.30 3.91 21.96
CA GLU A 121 9.18 4.89 22.59
C GLU A 121 8.89 6.32 22.11
N ALA A 122 8.62 6.53 20.82
CA ALA A 122 8.27 7.84 20.27
C ALA A 122 6.92 8.41 20.77
N ILE A 123 5.99 7.53 21.19
CA ILE A 123 4.73 7.95 21.85
C ILE A 123 4.99 8.32 23.32
N GLY A 124 6.04 7.77 23.94
CA GLY A 124 6.42 8.01 25.33
C GLY A 124 7.16 9.33 25.61
N GLU A 125 7.76 9.97 24.60
CA GLU A 125 8.48 11.26 24.76
C GLU A 125 7.62 12.50 24.42
N GLY A 126 6.31 12.32 24.23
CA GLY A 126 5.35 13.37 23.84
C GLY A 126 4.42 13.87 24.95
N THR A 127 4.79 13.72 26.22
CA THR A 127 4.09 14.30 27.40
C THR A 127 5.08 14.86 28.40
#